data_AF-A0A7K9ATU2-F1
#
_entry.id   AF-A0A7K9ATU2-F1
#
_cell.length_a   1.000
_cell.length_b   1.000
_cell.length_c   1.000
_cell.angle_alpha   90.00
_cell.angle_beta   90.00
_cell.angle_gamma   90.00
#
_symmetry.space_group_name_H-M   'P 1'
#
loop_
_entity.id
_entity.type
_entity.pdbx_description
1 polymer ?
#
loop_
_entity_poly.entity_id
_entity_poly.type
_entity_poly.pdbx_seq_one_letter_code
_entity_poly.pdbx_strand_id
1 'polypeptide(L)'
;ICSSEDEVDVLLHGTPDQKRKLIRECLTGESESSSEDEFQKEMEAELNTTMRTIEGKWKSLEIATSSGTGQPGPATTSKYYDDIYFDSDSEDEDKTVTQDARKKRKHQQRRILSNDELLYDPEEDSRDQEWVDSQRRGYRNQRRVQQQQQRPLAVPNSDAVLNCPACMTTLCLDCQRHESYKTQYRAMFVMNCSVNKEEILKYRKKLKKRNKKMRHSKENTSIQSDEEEEEMYHPVMCTECSTEVAVMDKDEVFHFFNVLASHC
;
A
#
# COMPACT_ATOMS: atom_id res chain seq x y z
N ILE A 1 -41.01 12.67 -10.82
CA ILE A 1 -40.52 14.05 -11.05
C ILE A 1 -41.67 14.99 -10.72
N CYS A 2 -41.74 15.48 -9.48
CA CYS A 2 -42.54 16.61 -8.96
C CYS A 2 -42.49 16.54 -7.42
N SER A 3 -41.35 16.85 -6.81
CA SER A 3 -41.26 17.02 -5.34
C SER A 3 -40.57 18.32 -4.94
N SER A 4 -39.91 19.01 -5.88
CA SER A 4 -39.17 20.26 -5.63
C SER A 4 -40.00 21.53 -5.81
N GLU A 5 -41.17 21.47 -6.44
CA GLU A 5 -41.99 22.67 -6.69
C GLU A 5 -42.78 23.09 -5.44
N ASP A 6 -43.15 22.13 -4.58
CA ASP A 6 -43.88 22.36 -3.33
C ASP A 6 -42.98 22.99 -2.23
N GLU A 7 -41.69 22.67 -2.20
CA GLU A 7 -40.73 23.23 -1.24
C GLU A 7 -40.50 24.74 -1.44
N VAL A 8 -40.42 25.16 -2.72
CA VAL A 8 -40.20 26.56 -3.09
C VAL A 8 -41.43 27.39 -2.74
N ASP A 9 -42.62 26.82 -2.91
CA ASP A 9 -43.89 27.48 -2.60
C ASP A 9 -44.11 27.62 -1.07
N VAL A 10 -43.69 26.63 -0.28
CA VAL A 10 -43.69 26.72 1.19
C VAL A 10 -42.71 27.80 1.69
N LEU A 11 -41.54 27.95 1.05
CA LEU A 11 -40.56 29.00 1.38
C LEU A 11 -41.08 30.41 1.06
N LEU A 12 -41.82 30.57 -0.04
CA LEU A 12 -42.37 31.87 -0.47
C LEU A 12 -43.67 32.21 0.28
N HIS A 13 -44.64 31.30 0.32
CA HIS A 13 -46.02 31.56 0.72
C HIS A 13 -46.50 30.77 1.96
N GLY A 14 -45.70 29.84 2.48
CA GLY A 14 -46.06 29.02 3.65
C GLY A 14 -46.17 29.82 4.96
N THR A 15 -46.82 29.22 5.96
CA THR A 15 -46.89 29.82 7.30
C THR A 15 -45.52 29.78 8.00
N PRO A 16 -45.26 30.63 9.00
CA PRO A 16 -43.98 30.63 9.71
C PRO A 16 -43.59 29.27 10.30
N ASP A 17 -44.58 28.47 10.73
CA ASP A 17 -44.34 27.11 11.24
C ASP A 17 -44.00 26.12 10.13
N GLN A 18 -44.63 26.23 8.96
CA GLN A 18 -44.28 25.40 7.79
C GLN A 18 -42.85 25.69 7.31
N LYS A 19 -42.45 26.97 7.27
CA LYS A 19 -41.08 27.37 6.91
C LYS A 19 -40.06 26.85 7.92
N ARG A 20 -40.35 26.93 9.23
CA ARG A 20 -39.49 26.37 10.29
C ARG A 20 -39.38 24.86 10.21
N LYS A 21 -40.47 24.16 9.87
CA LYS A 21 -40.49 22.71 9.71
C LYS A 21 -39.64 22.28 8.50
N LEU A 22 -39.81 22.94 7.36
CA LEU A 22 -39.02 22.68 6.15
C LEU A 22 -37.52 22.96 6.37
N ILE A 23 -37.17 24.07 7.03
CA ILE A 23 -35.77 24.39 7.34
C ILE A 23 -35.14 23.37 8.29
N ARG A 24 -35.89 22.89 9.29
CA ARG A 24 -35.42 21.84 10.20
C ARG A 24 -35.15 20.56 9.41
N GLU A 25 -36.10 20.12 8.59
CA GLU A 25 -35.97 18.93 7.76
C GLU A 25 -34.75 19.01 6.82
N CYS A 26 -34.50 20.16 6.16
CA CYS A 26 -33.33 20.32 5.30
C CYS A 26 -31.98 20.37 6.05
N LEU A 27 -31.96 20.84 7.31
CA LEU A 27 -30.72 21.04 8.07
C LEU A 27 -30.36 19.86 8.97
N THR A 28 -31.35 19.17 9.54
CA THR A 28 -31.15 18.03 10.44
C THR A 28 -31.49 16.69 9.80
N GLY A 29 -32.15 16.67 8.64
CA GLY A 29 -32.57 15.43 7.96
C GLY A 29 -33.71 14.71 8.67
N GLU A 30 -34.30 15.31 9.71
CA GLU A 30 -35.33 14.72 10.55
C GLU A 30 -36.70 14.83 9.87
N SER A 31 -36.99 13.95 8.93
CA SER A 31 -38.38 13.60 8.61
C SER A 31 -38.92 12.71 9.74
N GLU A 32 -40.19 12.89 10.15
CA GLU A 32 -40.86 12.09 11.19
C GLU A 32 -41.14 10.63 10.73
N SER A 33 -40.20 9.98 10.03
CA SER A 33 -40.24 8.56 9.69
C SER A 33 -39.61 7.75 10.82
N SER A 34 -40.48 7.26 11.69
CA SER A 34 -40.24 6.34 12.82
C SER A 34 -39.73 4.95 12.40
N SER A 35 -38.67 4.85 11.58
CA SER A 35 -38.06 3.56 11.19
C SER A 35 -36.57 3.44 11.51
N GLU A 36 -35.91 4.51 11.96
CA GLU A 36 -34.48 4.51 12.34
C GLU A 36 -34.22 4.10 13.80
N ASP A 37 -35.27 3.85 14.60
CA ASP A 37 -35.15 3.48 16.02
C ASP A 37 -35.05 1.95 16.22
N GLU A 38 -35.65 1.12 15.35
CA GLU A 38 -35.55 -0.35 15.47
C GLU A 38 -34.18 -0.86 14.99
N PHE A 39 -33.66 -0.34 13.87
CA PHE A 39 -32.36 -0.76 13.34
C PHE A 39 -31.21 -0.34 14.26
N GLN A 40 -31.24 0.90 14.78
CA GLN A 40 -30.24 1.39 15.72
C GLN A 40 -30.25 0.56 17.02
N LYS A 41 -31.44 0.20 17.51
CA LYS A 41 -31.59 -0.63 18.70
C LYS A 41 -31.15 -2.08 18.49
N GLU A 42 -31.39 -2.64 17.31
CA GLU A 42 -30.88 -3.95 16.92
C GLU A 42 -29.34 -3.92 16.86
N MET A 43 -28.76 -2.91 16.23
CA MET A 43 -27.31 -2.71 16.19
C MET A 43 -26.72 -2.56 17.61
N GLU A 44 -27.34 -1.78 18.48
CA GLU A 44 -26.91 -1.66 19.87
C GLU A 44 -27.02 -2.98 20.64
N ALA A 45 -28.05 -3.79 20.37
CA ALA A 45 -28.20 -5.10 20.96
C ALA A 45 -27.13 -6.09 20.46
N GLU A 46 -26.80 -6.07 19.16
CA GLU A 46 -25.72 -6.87 18.59
C GLU A 46 -24.35 -6.45 19.15
N LEU A 47 -24.08 -5.15 19.25
CA LEU A 47 -22.85 -4.62 19.85
C LEU A 47 -22.72 -5.02 21.33
N ASN A 48 -23.80 -4.93 22.11
CA ASN A 48 -23.78 -5.34 23.51
C ASN A 48 -23.58 -6.86 23.67
N THR A 49 -24.17 -7.66 22.76
CA THR A 49 -24.04 -9.12 22.77
C THR A 49 -22.62 -9.55 22.40
N THR A 50 -22.03 -8.91 21.39
CA THR A 50 -20.65 -9.18 20.97
C THR A 50 -19.66 -8.79 22.07
N MET A 51 -19.81 -7.62 22.70
CA MET A 51 -18.98 -7.21 23.84
C MET A 51 -19.06 -8.21 25.00
N ARG A 52 -20.27 -8.64 25.41
CA ARG A 52 -20.42 -9.68 26.46
C ARG A 52 -19.78 -11.00 26.10
N THR A 53 -19.83 -11.40 24.82
CA THR A 53 -19.23 -12.65 24.35
C THR A 53 -17.71 -12.60 24.43
N ILE A 54 -17.12 -11.47 24.02
CA ILE A 54 -15.68 -11.22 24.12
C ILE A 54 -15.27 -11.21 25.60
N GLU A 55 -15.96 -10.44 26.45
CA GLU A 55 -15.68 -10.38 27.89
C GLU A 55 -15.78 -11.74 28.60
N GLY A 56 -16.78 -12.55 28.25
CA GLY A 56 -16.95 -13.91 28.79
C GLY A 56 -15.83 -14.87 28.37
N LYS A 57 -15.37 -14.74 27.12
CA LYS A 57 -14.27 -15.52 26.57
C LYS A 57 -12.93 -15.12 27.21
N TRP A 58 -12.74 -13.84 27.50
CA TRP A 58 -11.56 -13.33 28.20
C TRP A 58 -11.54 -13.75 29.67
N LYS A 59 -12.69 -13.68 30.37
CA LYS A 59 -12.82 -14.21 31.74
C LYS A 59 -12.58 -15.72 31.85
N SER A 60 -12.92 -16.48 30.80
CA SER A 60 -12.69 -17.92 30.77
C SER A 60 -11.22 -18.27 30.51
N LEU A 61 -10.50 -17.42 29.78
CA LEU A 61 -9.08 -17.63 29.45
C LEU A 61 -8.15 -17.34 30.65
N GLU A 62 -8.52 -16.43 31.55
CA GLU A 62 -7.75 -16.17 32.78
C GLU A 62 -7.74 -17.35 33.78
N ILE A 63 -8.65 -18.33 33.65
CA ILE A 63 -8.70 -19.53 34.51
C ILE A 63 -7.81 -20.67 33.96
N ALA A 64 -7.44 -20.64 32.67
CA ALA A 64 -6.77 -21.77 32.00
C ALA A 64 -5.24 -21.65 31.87
N THR A 65 -4.63 -20.48 32.09
CA THR A 65 -3.20 -20.24 31.78
C THR A 65 -2.30 -20.18 33.02
N SER A 66 -2.49 -21.12 33.96
CA SER A 66 -1.60 -21.30 35.12
C SER A 66 -0.85 -22.64 35.11
N SER A 67 -0.11 -22.95 34.04
CA SER A 67 0.97 -23.96 34.06
C SER A 67 1.82 -23.93 32.79
N GLY A 68 3.12 -23.65 32.90
CA GLY A 68 4.10 -23.84 31.82
C GLY A 68 5.38 -23.03 31.96
N THR A 69 6.47 -23.71 32.33
CA THR A 69 7.83 -23.23 32.65
C THR A 69 8.74 -22.93 31.44
N GLY A 70 9.63 -21.93 31.55
CA GLY A 70 10.84 -21.79 30.71
C GLY A 70 11.60 -20.46 30.91
N GLN A 71 12.93 -20.52 31.12
CA GLN A 71 13.92 -19.43 31.21
C GLN A 71 15.15 -19.79 30.34
N PRO A 72 16.18 -18.94 30.09
CA PRO A 72 16.35 -17.47 30.31
C PRO A 72 16.99 -16.68 29.12
N GLY A 73 16.97 -15.33 29.17
CA GLY A 73 17.81 -14.43 28.37
C GLY A 73 17.66 -12.95 28.80
N PRO A 74 18.72 -12.11 28.81
CA PRO A 74 18.74 -10.84 29.53
C PRO A 74 18.30 -9.67 28.64
N ALA A 75 17.03 -9.32 28.72
CA ALA A 75 16.57 -7.97 28.46
C ALA A 75 15.38 -7.75 29.38
N THR A 76 15.32 -6.60 30.03
CA THR A 76 14.29 -6.23 31.00
C THR A 76 12.89 -6.44 30.42
N THR A 77 12.28 -7.60 30.67
CA THR A 77 10.89 -7.88 30.32
C THR A 77 9.99 -7.21 31.36
N SER A 78 9.86 -5.87 31.31
CA SER A 78 8.81 -5.22 32.10
C SER A 78 7.48 -5.61 31.47
N LYS A 79 6.62 -6.28 32.23
CA LYS A 79 5.25 -6.62 31.79
C LYS A 79 4.33 -5.38 31.67
N TYR A 80 4.90 -4.19 31.85
CA TYR A 80 4.23 -2.90 31.96
C TYR A 80 5.07 -1.82 31.26
N TYR A 81 4.41 -0.86 30.62
CA TYR A 81 5.07 0.32 30.03
C TYR A 81 5.76 1.16 31.11
N ASP A 82 6.88 1.80 30.74
CA ASP A 82 7.73 2.58 31.64
C ASP A 82 6.93 3.67 32.37
N ASP A 83 7.32 3.91 33.63
CA ASP A 83 6.62 4.82 34.52
C ASP A 83 6.62 6.25 33.97
N ILE A 84 7.67 6.60 33.22
CA ILE A 84 7.96 7.90 32.61
C ILE A 84 7.01 8.21 31.43
N TYR A 85 6.49 7.20 30.72
CA TYR A 85 5.71 7.41 29.49
C TYR A 85 4.29 7.96 29.73
N PHE A 86 3.74 7.83 30.93
CA PHE A 86 2.38 8.30 31.31
C PHE A 86 2.39 9.41 32.39
N ASP A 87 3.55 10.02 32.67
CA ASP A 87 3.71 11.00 33.77
C ASP A 87 3.13 12.40 33.46
N SER A 88 2.49 12.59 32.30
CA SER A 88 1.93 13.89 31.88
C SER A 88 0.46 14.13 32.20
N ASP A 89 -0.26 13.16 32.79
CA ASP A 89 -1.72 13.29 33.05
C ASP A 89 -2.11 12.99 34.51
N SER A 90 -1.25 13.35 35.48
CA SER A 90 -1.63 13.31 36.90
C SER A 90 -1.75 14.71 37.48
N GLU A 91 -2.76 15.45 37.04
CA GLU A 91 -3.32 16.53 37.85
C GLU A 91 -4.28 15.93 38.91
N ASP A 92 -4.11 16.41 40.13
CA ASP A 92 -4.50 15.78 41.39
C ASP A 92 -5.86 16.31 41.84
N GLU A 93 -6.97 15.71 41.38
CA GLU A 93 -8.33 16.04 41.84
C GLU A 93 -9.07 14.73 42.19
N ASP A 94 -8.91 14.26 43.44
CA ASP A 94 -10.02 13.84 44.30
C ASP A 94 -9.53 12.95 45.46
N LYS A 95 -9.53 13.55 46.64
CA LYS A 95 -9.33 12.91 47.94
C LYS A 95 -10.62 12.18 48.33
N THR A 96 -10.75 10.87 48.08
CA THR A 96 -11.64 9.93 48.81
C THR A 96 -11.72 8.51 48.20
N VAL A 97 -10.63 7.98 47.63
CA VAL A 97 -10.58 6.53 47.31
C VAL A 97 -9.26 5.96 47.81
N THR A 98 -9.33 4.84 48.53
CA THR A 98 -8.19 4.13 49.12
C THR A 98 -7.07 3.97 48.08
N GLN A 99 -5.90 4.51 48.39
CA GLN A 99 -4.78 4.67 47.45
C GLN A 99 -4.34 3.33 46.82
N ASP A 100 -4.54 2.22 47.53
CA ASP A 100 -4.15 0.88 47.07
C ASP A 100 -5.05 0.34 45.93
N ALA A 101 -6.33 0.73 45.89
CA ALA A 101 -7.23 0.32 44.81
C ALA A 101 -6.97 1.07 43.51
N ARG A 102 -6.63 2.37 43.60
CA ARG A 102 -6.26 3.21 42.44
C ARG A 102 -4.94 2.75 41.81
N LYS A 103 -3.93 2.41 42.62
CA LYS A 103 -2.64 1.89 42.14
C LYS A 103 -2.79 0.57 41.38
N LYS A 104 -3.63 -0.36 41.87
CA LYS A 104 -3.88 -1.65 41.22
C LYS A 104 -4.59 -1.53 39.86
N ARG A 105 -5.58 -0.64 39.74
CA ARG A 105 -6.29 -0.38 38.46
C ARG A 105 -5.37 0.28 37.42
N LYS A 106 -4.58 1.29 37.82
CA LYS A 106 -3.57 1.90 36.93
C LYS A 106 -2.52 0.88 36.49
N HIS A 107 -2.11 -0.03 37.38
CA HIS A 107 -1.15 -1.06 37.03
C HIS A 107 -1.71 -2.03 35.98
N GLN A 108 -2.96 -2.48 36.10
CA GLN A 108 -3.60 -3.32 35.09
C GLN A 108 -3.70 -2.65 33.70
N GLN A 109 -3.96 -1.34 33.65
CA GLN A 109 -4.06 -0.59 32.39
C GLN A 109 -2.72 -0.37 31.68
N ARG A 110 -1.59 -0.45 32.39
CA ARG A 110 -0.25 -0.28 31.81
C ARG A 110 0.37 -1.58 31.31
N ARG A 111 -0.35 -2.70 31.37
CA ARG A 111 0.15 -4.01 30.93
C ARG A 111 0.40 -3.96 29.43
N ILE A 112 1.58 -4.37 29.00
CA ILE A 112 1.89 -4.47 27.57
C ILE A 112 1.02 -5.60 27.01
N LEU A 113 0.19 -5.27 26.01
CA LEU A 113 -0.68 -6.24 25.31
C LEU A 113 0.19 -7.33 24.70
N SER A 114 -0.18 -8.60 24.90
CA SER A 114 0.48 -9.70 24.19
C SER A 114 0.21 -9.61 22.69
N ASN A 115 1.05 -10.21 21.86
CA ASN A 115 0.86 -10.28 20.40
C ASN A 115 -0.57 -10.73 20.04
N ASP A 116 -1.09 -11.76 20.73
CA ASP A 116 -2.47 -12.28 20.56
C ASP A 116 -3.60 -11.31 21.02
N GLU A 117 -3.26 -10.19 21.66
CA GLU A 117 -4.18 -9.15 22.14
C GLU A 117 -4.08 -7.87 21.29
N LEU A 118 -3.13 -7.81 20.35
CA LEU A 118 -3.04 -6.74 19.37
C LEU A 118 -4.12 -6.92 18.30
N LEU A 119 -4.78 -5.84 17.92
CA LEU A 119 -5.67 -5.84 16.74
C LEU A 119 -4.91 -5.98 15.41
N TYR A 120 -3.58 -5.95 15.44
CA TYR A 120 -2.68 -6.13 14.30
C TYR A 120 -1.81 -7.35 14.52
N ASP A 121 -1.66 -8.19 13.48
CA ASP A 121 -0.77 -9.33 13.47
C ASP A 121 0.67 -8.86 13.16
N PRO A 122 1.60 -8.92 14.13
CA PRO A 122 2.99 -8.48 13.94
C PRO A 122 3.78 -9.34 12.95
N GLU A 123 3.27 -10.52 12.57
CA GLU A 123 3.91 -11.40 11.60
C GLU A 123 3.38 -11.22 10.17
N GLU A 124 2.31 -10.44 9.98
CA GLU A 124 1.68 -10.21 8.66
C GLU A 124 2.68 -9.63 7.65
N ASP A 125 3.41 -8.58 8.03
CA ASP A 125 4.45 -7.97 7.20
C ASP A 125 5.53 -8.98 6.80
N SER A 126 5.89 -9.89 7.70
CA SER A 126 6.91 -10.91 7.43
C SER A 126 6.41 -11.94 6.42
N ARG A 127 5.16 -12.41 6.58
CA ARG A 127 4.51 -13.33 5.64
C ARG A 127 4.36 -12.70 4.25
N ASP A 128 3.99 -11.43 4.19
CA ASP A 128 3.85 -10.68 2.94
C ASP A 128 5.21 -10.48 2.24
N GLN A 129 6.25 -10.12 2.99
CA GLN A 129 7.60 -10.01 2.47
C GLN A 129 8.10 -11.35 1.88
N GLU A 130 7.85 -12.46 2.58
CA GLU A 130 8.17 -13.81 2.11
C GLU A 130 7.43 -14.17 0.82
N TRP A 131 6.16 -13.77 0.70
CA TRP A 131 5.36 -13.99 -0.49
C TRP A 131 5.89 -13.20 -1.70
N VAL A 132 6.19 -11.91 -1.52
CA VAL A 132 6.79 -11.07 -2.57
C VAL A 132 8.14 -11.64 -3.01
N ASP A 133 8.97 -12.07 -2.06
CA ASP A 133 10.25 -12.70 -2.37
C ASP A 133 10.07 -14.03 -3.11
N SER A 134 9.03 -14.79 -2.78
CA SER A 134 8.67 -16.02 -3.50
C SER A 134 8.30 -15.73 -4.94
N GLN A 135 7.48 -14.71 -5.19
CA GLN A 135 7.14 -14.25 -6.54
C GLN A 135 8.38 -13.81 -7.31
N ARG A 136 9.24 -12.96 -6.71
CA ARG A 136 10.51 -12.52 -7.32
C ARG A 136 11.44 -13.69 -7.66
N ARG A 137 11.51 -14.70 -6.79
CA ARG A 137 12.26 -15.94 -7.04
C ARG A 137 11.66 -16.73 -8.20
N GLY A 138 10.34 -16.84 -8.30
CA GLY A 138 9.64 -17.53 -9.38
C GLY A 138 10.05 -17.02 -10.76
N TYR A 139 10.09 -15.69 -10.94
CA TYR A 139 10.51 -15.07 -12.20
C TYR A 139 11.99 -15.35 -12.54
N ARG A 140 12.89 -15.23 -11.55
CA ARG A 140 14.33 -15.47 -11.77
C ARG A 140 14.67 -16.94 -12.04
N ASN A 141 13.92 -17.87 -11.46
CA ASN A 141 14.20 -19.31 -11.57
C ASN A 141 13.77 -19.92 -12.91
N GLN A 142 12.89 -19.26 -13.68
CA GLN A 142 12.51 -19.75 -15.02
C GLN A 142 13.70 -19.83 -16.00
N ARG A 143 14.80 -19.10 -15.75
CA ARG A 143 16.04 -19.18 -16.56
C ARG A 143 17.15 -20.03 -15.93
N ARG A 144 16.99 -20.55 -14.71
CA ARG A 144 18.02 -21.36 -14.01
C ARG A 144 17.55 -22.78 -13.73
N VAL A 145 17.37 -23.56 -14.80
CA VAL A 145 17.13 -25.02 -14.71
C VAL A 145 18.43 -25.80 -14.40
N GLN A 146 19.59 -25.16 -14.35
CA GLN A 146 20.86 -25.84 -14.09
C GLN A 146 21.73 -25.08 -13.08
N GLN A 147 21.42 -25.19 -11.79
CA GLN A 147 22.46 -25.32 -10.76
C GLN A 147 21.82 -25.76 -9.45
N GLN A 148 22.06 -27.04 -9.15
CA GLN A 148 21.77 -27.68 -7.89
C GLN A 148 22.50 -26.99 -6.73
N GLN A 149 21.82 -26.94 -5.58
CA GLN A 149 22.41 -26.88 -4.24
C GLN A 149 23.23 -25.63 -3.90
N GLN A 150 22.59 -24.48 -3.74
CA GLN A 150 23.03 -23.50 -2.75
C GLN A 150 21.82 -22.90 -2.02
N ARG A 151 21.98 -22.67 -0.71
CA ARG A 151 20.97 -22.05 0.16
C ARG A 151 20.37 -20.82 -0.54
N PRO A 152 19.06 -20.54 -0.39
CA PRO A 152 18.47 -19.36 -1.02
C PRO A 152 19.20 -18.12 -0.51
N LEU A 153 20.06 -17.56 -1.37
CA LEU A 153 20.66 -16.25 -1.15
C LEU A 153 19.51 -15.25 -1.08
N ALA A 154 19.60 -14.31 -0.13
CA ALA A 154 18.65 -13.20 -0.03
C ALA A 154 18.46 -12.58 -1.42
N VAL A 155 17.19 -12.36 -1.82
CA VAL A 155 16.89 -11.80 -3.13
C VAL A 155 17.53 -10.41 -3.17
N PRO A 156 18.39 -10.10 -4.16
CA PRO A 156 18.91 -8.76 -4.35
C PRO A 156 17.82 -7.70 -4.23
N ASN A 157 18.11 -6.66 -3.47
CA ASN A 157 17.20 -5.55 -3.20
C ASN A 157 16.74 -4.94 -4.52
N SER A 158 15.42 -4.86 -4.72
CA SER A 158 14.81 -4.10 -5.81
C SER A 158 14.79 -2.61 -5.46
N ASP A 159 15.06 -1.72 -6.41
CA ASP A 159 15.10 -0.28 -6.12
C ASP A 159 13.71 0.33 -5.87
N ALA A 160 12.68 -0.17 -6.56
CA ALA A 160 11.30 0.32 -6.47
C ALA A 160 10.29 -0.73 -6.93
N VAL A 161 9.03 -0.52 -6.55
CA VAL A 161 7.86 -1.14 -7.18
C VAL A 161 7.28 -0.16 -8.20
N LEU A 162 7.01 -0.63 -9.42
CA LEU A 162 6.52 0.20 -10.53
C LEU A 162 5.04 -0.03 -10.76
N ASN A 163 4.27 1.05 -10.82
CA ASN A 163 2.83 1.06 -11.06
C ASN A 163 2.47 1.86 -12.31
N CYS A 164 1.39 1.46 -12.98
CA CYS A 164 0.86 2.16 -14.15
C CYS A 164 0.33 3.56 -13.76
N PRO A 165 0.67 4.62 -14.51
CA PRO A 165 0.20 5.96 -14.18
C PRO A 165 -1.31 6.17 -14.36
N ALA A 166 -1.98 5.36 -15.19
CA ALA A 166 -3.40 5.54 -15.49
C ALA A 166 -4.32 4.71 -14.57
N CYS A 167 -3.99 3.44 -14.33
CA CYS A 167 -4.83 2.51 -13.55
C CYS A 167 -4.19 2.05 -12.23
N MET A 168 -2.99 2.53 -11.89
CA MET A 168 -2.24 2.14 -10.68
C MET A 168 -1.91 0.65 -10.55
N THR A 169 -2.17 -0.15 -11.59
CA THR A 169 -1.83 -1.58 -11.60
C THR A 169 -0.31 -1.76 -11.49
N THR A 170 0.11 -2.70 -10.65
CA THR A 170 1.51 -3.06 -10.49
C THR A 170 2.06 -3.69 -11.76
N LEU A 171 3.14 -3.10 -12.28
CA LEU A 171 3.80 -3.51 -13.52
C LEU A 171 5.09 -4.29 -13.25
N CYS A 172 5.79 -3.98 -12.15
CA CYS A 172 7.04 -4.63 -11.81
C CYS A 172 7.37 -4.54 -10.31
N LEU A 173 7.80 -5.67 -9.74
CA LEU A 173 8.24 -5.81 -8.34
C LEU A 173 9.77 -5.82 -8.19
N ASP A 174 10.51 -5.96 -9.28
CA ASP A 174 11.96 -6.13 -9.31
C ASP A 174 12.57 -5.33 -10.46
N CYS A 175 12.94 -4.08 -10.15
CA CYS A 175 13.54 -3.18 -11.11
C CYS A 175 14.83 -2.56 -10.56
N GLN A 176 15.68 -2.15 -11.50
CA GLN A 176 16.91 -1.40 -11.25
C GLN A 176 16.75 0.00 -11.84
N ARG A 177 17.09 1.03 -11.06
CA ARG A 177 17.07 2.41 -11.52
C ARG A 177 18.14 2.64 -12.59
N HIS A 178 17.79 3.37 -13.65
CA HIS A 178 18.73 3.70 -14.71
C HIS A 178 19.81 4.68 -14.19
N GLU A 179 21.08 4.44 -14.53
CA GLU A 179 22.23 5.21 -14.04
C GLU A 179 22.17 6.69 -14.48
N SER A 180 21.86 6.94 -15.75
CA SER A 180 21.77 8.31 -16.30
C SER A 180 20.46 9.03 -15.98
N TYR A 181 19.36 8.31 -15.78
CA TYR A 181 18.02 8.88 -15.70
C TYR A 181 17.28 8.33 -14.48
N LYS A 182 17.23 9.17 -13.46
CA LYS A 182 16.63 8.85 -12.17
C LYS A 182 15.15 8.47 -12.21
N THR A 183 14.42 8.83 -13.26
CA THR A 183 12.99 8.52 -13.44
C THR A 183 12.75 7.29 -14.30
N GLN A 184 13.82 6.67 -14.83
CA GLN A 184 13.72 5.49 -15.67
C GLN A 184 14.19 4.27 -14.91
N TYR A 185 13.58 3.14 -15.23
CA TYR A 185 13.84 1.86 -14.57
C TYR A 185 14.02 0.78 -15.63
N ARG A 186 14.95 -0.14 -15.35
CA ARG A 186 15.21 -1.32 -16.16
C ARG A 186 14.71 -2.54 -15.39
N ALA A 187 13.98 -3.41 -16.05
CA ALA A 187 13.50 -4.65 -15.45
C ALA A 187 13.68 -5.81 -16.42
N MET A 188 13.96 -6.99 -15.87
CA MET A 188 14.00 -8.24 -16.64
C MET A 188 12.62 -8.90 -16.71
N PHE A 189 11.78 -8.68 -15.69
CA PHE A 189 10.48 -9.33 -15.57
C PHE A 189 9.43 -8.27 -15.28
N VAL A 190 8.28 -8.43 -15.93
CA VAL A 190 7.14 -7.51 -15.81
C VAL A 190 5.88 -8.34 -15.70
N MET A 191 4.87 -7.75 -15.07
CA MET A 191 3.52 -8.30 -14.96
C MET A 191 2.53 -7.26 -15.47
N ASN A 192 1.36 -7.70 -15.93
CA ASN A 192 0.32 -6.79 -16.43
C ASN A 192 0.79 -5.87 -17.58
N CYS A 193 1.73 -6.36 -18.40
CA CYS A 193 2.27 -5.68 -19.57
C CYS A 193 2.09 -6.53 -20.84
N SER A 194 1.68 -5.89 -21.93
CA SER A 194 1.64 -6.45 -23.29
C SER A 194 2.69 -5.80 -24.17
N VAL A 195 3.41 -6.59 -24.96
CA VAL A 195 4.46 -6.11 -25.87
C VAL A 195 3.90 -6.08 -27.27
N ASN A 196 3.86 -4.90 -27.90
CA ASN A 196 3.48 -4.79 -29.29
C ASN A 196 4.71 -5.04 -30.17
N LYS A 197 4.81 -6.25 -30.73
CA LYS A 197 5.93 -6.65 -31.61
C LYS A 197 5.76 -6.16 -33.05
N GLU A 198 4.60 -5.64 -33.40
CA GLU A 198 4.30 -5.16 -34.76
C GLU A 198 4.93 -3.77 -35.00
N GLU A 199 5.05 -2.98 -33.94
CA GLU A 199 5.64 -1.65 -33.98
C GLU A 199 7.10 -1.69 -33.53
N ILE A 200 7.98 -1.12 -34.35
CA ILE A 200 9.41 -1.01 -34.04
C ILE A 200 9.78 0.46 -33.97
N LEU A 201 10.14 0.90 -32.77
CA LEU A 201 10.69 2.22 -32.52
C LEU A 201 12.20 2.18 -32.76
N LYS A 202 12.68 3.09 -33.62
CA LYS A 202 14.10 3.28 -33.91
C LYS A 202 14.55 4.64 -33.40
N TYR A 203 15.42 4.67 -32.41
CA TYR A 203 16.05 5.92 -31.97
C TYR A 203 17.24 6.26 -32.85
N ARG A 204 17.15 7.36 -33.60
CA ARG A 204 18.33 7.95 -34.24
C ARG A 204 19.24 8.54 -33.18
N LYS A 205 20.38 7.91 -32.91
CA LYS A 205 21.44 8.52 -32.10
C LYS A 205 21.86 9.84 -32.77
N LYS A 206 21.79 10.96 -32.03
CA LYS A 206 22.29 12.25 -32.53
C LYS A 206 23.80 12.14 -32.68
N LEU A 207 24.28 12.00 -33.92
CA LEU A 207 25.70 12.09 -34.25
C LEU A 207 26.27 13.37 -33.64
N LYS A 208 27.18 13.23 -32.67
CA LYS A 208 27.95 14.35 -32.12
C LYS A 208 28.71 14.99 -33.29
N LYS A 209 28.30 16.19 -33.70
CA LYS A 209 28.99 16.97 -34.75
C LYS A 209 30.43 17.23 -34.32
N ARG A 210 31.37 16.38 -34.74
CA ARG A 210 32.80 16.71 -34.73
C ARG A 210 33.02 17.83 -35.74
N ASN A 211 33.39 19.01 -35.24
CA ASN A 211 33.85 20.13 -36.07
C ASN A 211 35.04 19.65 -36.93
N LYS A 212 34.80 19.35 -38.22
CA LYS A 212 35.85 19.05 -39.20
C LYS A 212 36.18 20.31 -39.99
N LYS A 213 37.33 20.89 -39.66
CA LYS A 213 38.06 21.84 -40.52
C LYS A 213 38.57 21.05 -41.73
N MET A 214 38.07 21.40 -42.92
CA MET A 214 38.71 21.39 -44.24
C MET A 214 39.71 20.27 -44.62
N ARG A 215 39.40 19.46 -45.64
CA ARG A 215 40.00 19.52 -47.00
C ARG A 215 39.53 18.39 -47.93
N HIS A 216 39.38 18.76 -49.20
CA HIS A 216 39.06 17.99 -50.40
C HIS A 216 39.86 16.69 -50.61
N SER A 217 39.21 15.63 -51.14
CA SER A 217 39.62 14.91 -52.37
C SER A 217 38.96 13.51 -52.49
N LYS A 218 38.09 13.37 -53.51
CA LYS A 218 37.93 12.24 -54.46
C LYS A 218 37.67 10.80 -53.95
N GLU A 219 36.39 10.41 -54.06
CA GLU A 219 35.82 9.18 -54.65
C GLU A 219 36.66 7.88 -54.67
N ASN A 220 36.27 6.89 -53.85
CA ASN A 220 35.86 5.55 -54.30
C ASN A 220 35.42 4.66 -53.12
N THR A 221 34.22 4.10 -53.26
CA THR A 221 33.81 2.74 -52.91
C THR A 221 34.55 2.05 -51.76
N SER A 222 34.00 2.18 -50.56
CA SER A 222 33.76 1.05 -49.66
C SER A 222 32.68 1.48 -48.69
N ILE A 223 31.46 1.02 -48.95
CA ILE A 223 30.39 0.99 -47.95
C ILE A 223 30.90 0.02 -46.90
N GLN A 224 31.70 0.52 -45.97
CA GLN A 224 32.11 -0.19 -44.78
C GLN A 224 30.83 -0.33 -43.96
N SER A 225 30.27 -1.52 -44.03
CA SER A 225 29.39 -2.12 -43.05
C SER A 225 30.04 -2.06 -41.67
N ASP A 226 29.98 -0.91 -41.03
CA ASP A 226 30.07 -0.84 -39.58
C ASP A 226 28.66 -1.12 -39.06
N GLU A 227 28.60 -2.16 -38.26
CA GLU A 227 27.47 -2.66 -37.49
C GLU A 227 27.01 -1.56 -36.51
N GLU A 228 26.42 -0.48 -37.01
CA GLU A 228 25.48 0.31 -36.23
C GLU A 228 24.26 -0.58 -36.00
N GLU A 229 24.37 -1.46 -35.00
CA GLU A 229 23.26 -2.20 -34.44
C GLU A 229 22.12 -1.21 -34.19
N GLU A 230 21.19 -1.14 -35.13
CA GLU A 230 19.94 -0.41 -34.98
C GLU A 230 19.25 -1.06 -33.77
N GLU A 231 19.36 -0.41 -32.60
CA GLU A 231 18.64 -0.78 -31.39
C GLU A 231 17.15 -0.64 -31.70
N MET A 232 16.52 -1.79 -31.96
CA MET A 232 15.10 -1.91 -32.23
C MET A 232 14.40 -2.06 -30.89
N TYR A 233 13.44 -1.17 -30.64
CA TYR A 233 12.66 -1.15 -29.41
C TYR A 233 11.19 -1.45 -29.73
N HIS A 234 10.58 -2.32 -28.94
CA HIS A 234 9.15 -2.67 -29.06
C HIS A 234 8.37 -1.98 -27.94
N PRO A 235 7.30 -1.21 -28.23
CA PRO A 235 6.53 -0.55 -27.20
C PRO A 235 5.79 -1.56 -26.31
N VAL A 236 5.72 -1.23 -25.03
CA VAL A 236 5.13 -2.06 -23.98
C VAL A 236 4.01 -1.27 -23.32
N MET A 237 2.81 -1.84 -23.37
CA MET A 237 1.58 -1.25 -22.87
C MET A 237 1.10 -1.98 -21.63
N CYS A 238 0.37 -1.29 -20.76
CA CYS A 238 -0.35 -1.93 -19.67
C CYS A 238 -1.51 -2.78 -20.21
N THR A 239 -1.70 -4.00 -19.70
CA THR A 239 -2.80 -4.87 -20.12
C THR A 239 -4.17 -4.35 -19.72
N GLU A 240 -4.26 -3.62 -18.61
CA GLU A 240 -5.54 -3.16 -18.05
C GLU A 240 -6.08 -1.91 -18.74
N CYS A 241 -5.21 -0.94 -19.03
CA CYS A 241 -5.61 0.37 -19.56
C CYS A 241 -4.97 0.73 -20.90
N SER A 242 -4.15 -0.15 -21.49
CA SER A 242 -3.46 0.06 -22.77
C SER A 242 -2.56 1.30 -22.83
N THR A 243 -2.17 1.85 -21.67
CA THR A 243 -1.24 2.98 -21.62
C THR A 243 0.18 2.51 -21.95
N GLU A 244 0.90 3.26 -22.78
CA GLU A 244 2.33 3.03 -23.05
C GLU A 244 3.18 3.37 -21.82
N VAL A 245 3.87 2.37 -21.29
CA VAL A 245 4.60 2.47 -20.01
C VAL A 245 6.10 2.21 -20.16
N ALA A 246 6.49 1.43 -21.17
CA ALA A 246 7.87 1.02 -21.40
C ALA A 246 8.17 0.69 -22.86
N VAL A 247 9.44 0.43 -23.14
CA VAL A 247 9.92 -0.23 -24.36
C VAL A 247 10.77 -1.45 -24.03
N MET A 248 10.73 -2.48 -24.86
CA MET A 248 11.55 -3.69 -24.76
C MET A 248 12.67 -3.64 -25.79
N ASP A 249 13.90 -3.92 -25.38
CA ASP A 249 15.08 -4.01 -26.26
C ASP A 249 15.28 -5.43 -26.84
N LYS A 250 16.41 -5.65 -27.53
CA LYS A 250 16.77 -6.95 -28.12
C LYS A 250 17.12 -8.02 -27.07
N ASP A 251 17.57 -7.60 -25.89
CA ASP A 251 17.97 -8.49 -24.80
C ASP A 251 16.78 -8.89 -23.91
N GLU A 252 15.55 -8.58 -24.35
CA GLU A 252 14.30 -8.77 -23.60
C GLU A 252 14.27 -7.98 -22.28
N VAL A 253 14.98 -6.86 -22.21
CA VAL A 253 15.00 -5.94 -21.06
C VAL A 253 14.00 -4.81 -21.28
N PHE A 254 13.14 -4.61 -20.28
CA PHE A 254 12.12 -3.58 -20.26
C PHE A 254 12.70 -2.27 -19.72
N HIS A 255 12.54 -1.20 -20.47
CA HIS A 255 12.93 0.16 -20.12
C HIS A 255 11.67 1.00 -19.87
N PHE A 256 11.37 1.23 -18.59
CA PHE A 256 10.24 2.03 -18.14
C PHE A 256 10.62 3.51 -18.09
N PHE A 257 9.74 4.37 -18.61
CA PHE A 257 9.92 5.83 -18.60
C PHE A 257 8.66 6.60 -18.20
N ASN A 258 7.48 5.97 -18.24
CA ASN A 258 6.20 6.56 -17.86
C ASN A 258 5.51 5.70 -16.78
N VAL A 259 6.11 5.68 -15.59
CA VAL A 259 5.65 4.85 -14.45
C VAL A 259 5.71 5.61 -13.14
N LEU A 260 4.89 5.16 -12.19
CA LEU A 260 4.92 5.61 -10.81
C LEU A 260 5.77 4.64 -9.99
N ALA A 261 6.82 5.14 -9.35
CA ALA A 261 7.71 4.34 -8.53
C ALA A 261 7.40 4.56 -7.04
N SER A 262 7.09 3.49 -6.33
CA SER A 262 7.00 3.47 -4.87
C SER A 262 8.27 2.83 -4.30
N HIS A 263 8.95 3.57 -3.42
CA HIS A 263 10.11 3.09 -2.67
C HIS A 263 9.67 2.61 -1.29
N CYS A 264 10.19 1.47 -0.86
CA CYS A 264 10.06 0.96 0.51
C CYS A 264 11.18 1.48 1.40
#